data_AF-A0A6G8Q3X3-F1
#
_entry.id   AF-A0A6G8Q3X3-F1
#
_cell.length_a   1.000
_cell.length_b   1.000
_cell.length_c   1.000
_cell.angle_alpha   90.00
_cell.angle_beta   90.00
_cell.angle_gamma   90.00
#
_symmetry.space_group_name_H-M   'P 1'
#
loop_
_entity.id
_entity.type
_entity.pdbx_description
1 polymer ?
#
loop_
_entity_poly.entity_id
_entity_poly.type
_entity_poly.pdbx_seq_one_letter_code
_entity_poly.pdbx_strand_id
1 'polypeptide(L)' 'MPLWSWLLVALLLVVLFALLSASGALLSPLLGQAAQVADYLHEFAHDGRHLLAVPCH' A
#
# COMPACT_ATOMS: atom_id res chain seq x y z
N MET A 1 7.96 28.38 -3.53
CA MET A 1 7.89 27.09 -2.82
C MET A 1 9.25 26.44 -2.89
N PRO A 2 9.88 26.06 -1.76
CA PRO A 2 11.19 25.45 -1.77
C PRO A 2 11.16 24.03 -2.38
N LEU A 3 12.27 23.55 -2.94
CA LEU A 3 12.30 22.23 -3.60
C LEU A 3 11.90 21.08 -2.67
N TRP A 4 12.26 21.14 -1.39
CA TRP A 4 11.90 20.11 -0.42
C TRP A 4 10.39 19.99 -0.19
N SER A 5 9.60 21.05 -0.37
CA SER A 5 8.14 20.96 -0.23
C SER A 5 7.54 20.11 -1.34
N TRP A 6 8.10 20.18 -2.54
CA TRP A 6 7.69 19.32 -3.66
C TRP A 6 8.09 17.86 -3.43
N LEU A 7 9.27 17.61 -2.86
CA LEU A 7 9.69 16.26 -2.49
C LEU A 7 8.75 15.65 -1.43
N LEU A 8 8.34 16.43 -0.42
CA LEU A 8 7.38 15.97 0.57
C LEU A 8 6.00 15.67 -0.04
N VAL A 9 5.52 16.50 -0.96
CA VAL A 9 4.28 16.24 -1.69
C VAL A 9 4.40 14.95 -2.52
N ALA A 10 5.50 14.76 -3.23
CA ALA A 10 5.73 13.52 -3.99
C ALA A 10 5.76 12.29 -3.07
N LEU A 11 6.46 12.38 -1.93
CA LEU A 11 6.51 11.31 -0.93
C LEU A 11 5.11 11.01 -0.37
N LEU A 12 4.33 12.05 -0.05
CA LEU A 12 2.95 11.90 0.42
C LEU A 12 2.09 11.15 -0.59
N LEU A 13 2.19 11.50 -1.87
CA LEU A 13 1.43 10.83 -2.94
C LEU A 13 1.83 9.35 -3.08
N VAL A 14 3.13 9.03 -2.98
CA VAL A 14 3.62 7.64 -3.01
C VAL A 14 3.08 6.84 -1.83
N VAL A 15 3.12 7.41 -0.62
CA VAL A 15 2.61 6.76 0.59
C VAL A 15 1.10 6.54 0.50
N LEU A 16 0.34 7.54 0.03
CA LEU A 16 -1.11 7.42 -0.19
C LEU A 16 -1.43 6.34 -1.22
N PHE A 17 -0.70 6.31 -2.33
CA PHE A 17 -0.87 5.29 -3.36
C PHE A 17 -0.63 3.89 -2.80
N ALA A 18 0.44 3.69 -2.02
CA ALA A 18 0.75 2.42 -1.40
C ALA A 18 -0.34 1.98 -0.41
N LEU A 19 -0.81 2.88 0.46
CA LEU A 19 -1.87 2.60 1.44
C LEU A 19 -3.22 2.25 0.77
N LEU A 20 -3.63 3.02 -0.24
CA LEU A 20 -4.89 2.79 -0.94
C LEU A 20 -4.82 1.53 -1.83
N SER A 21 -3.63 1.14 -2.30
CA SER A 21 -3.41 -0.11 -3.01
C SER A 21 -3.48 -1.31 -2.06
N ALA A 22 -2.75 -1.26 -0.94
CA ALA A 22 -2.65 -2.32 0.09
C ALA A 22 -3.91 -2.51 0.95
N SER A 23 -4.96 -1.73 0.67
CA SER A 23 -6.29 -1.88 1.25
C SER A 23 -7.32 -2.28 0.21
N GLY A 24 -6.90 -2.58 -1.03
CA GLY A 24 -7.77 -2.81 -2.19
C GLY A 24 -8.67 -1.62 -2.59
N ALA A 25 -8.57 -0.47 -1.92
CA ALA A 25 -9.50 0.65 -2.07
C ALA A 25 -9.44 1.28 -3.47
N LEU A 26 -8.27 1.31 -4.11
CA LEU A 26 -8.13 1.82 -5.48
C LEU A 26 -8.87 0.97 -6.52
N LEU A 27 -8.88 -0.35 -6.34
CA LEU A 27 -9.43 -1.28 -7.32
C LEU A 27 -10.85 -1.72 -6.98
N SER A 28 -11.30 -1.52 -5.74
CA SER A 28 -12.65 -1.85 -5.30
C SER A 28 -13.77 -1.30 -6.20
N PRO A 29 -13.70 -0.07 -6.76
CA PRO A 29 -14.74 0.43 -7.67
C PRO A 29 -14.85 -0.36 -8.99
N LEU A 30 -13.77 -1.02 -9.41
CA LEU A 30 -13.69 -1.74 -10.68
C LEU A 30 -13.88 -3.25 -10.50
N LEU A 31 -13.34 -3.82 -9.43
CA LEU A 31 -13.24 -5.26 -9.20
C LEU A 31 -14.07 -5.76 -8.01
N GLY A 32 -14.67 -4.85 -7.23
CA GLY A 32 -15.43 -5.19 -6.04
C GLY A 32 -14.59 -5.98 -5.03
N GLN A 33 -15.16 -7.06 -4.48
CA GLN A 33 -14.51 -7.91 -3.48
C GLN A 33 -13.24 -8.60 -4.00
N ALA A 34 -13.09 -8.79 -5.31
CA ALA A 34 -11.89 -9.38 -5.88
C ALA A 34 -10.64 -8.50 -5.67
N ALA A 35 -10.82 -7.19 -5.44
CA ALA A 35 -9.72 -6.27 -5.11
C ALA A 35 -9.04 -6.60 -3.77
N GLN A 36 -9.75 -7.24 -2.84
CA GLN A 36 -9.20 -7.63 -1.53
C GLN A 36 -8.44 -8.96 -1.58
N VAL A 37 -8.87 -9.87 -2.46
CA VAL A 37 -8.31 -11.23 -2.55
C VAL A 37 -7.00 -11.24 -3.34
N ALA A 38 -6.83 -10.33 -4.29
CA ALA A 38 -5.64 -10.21 -5.13
C ALA A 38 -4.69 -9.09 -4.66
N ASP A 39 -4.71 -8.73 -3.37
CA ASP A 39 -3.88 -7.65 -2.84
C ASP A 39 -2.41 -8.10 -2.66
N TYR A 40 -1.65 -8.00 -3.74
CA TYR A 40 -0.23 -8.35 -3.76
C TYR A 40 0.62 -7.56 -2.76
N LEU A 41 0.23 -6.32 -2.42
CA LEU A 41 0.98 -5.52 -1.44
C LEU A 41 0.73 -6.04 -0.03
N HIS A 42 -0.47 -6.52 0.27
CA HIS A 42 -0.77 -7.21 1.52
C HIS A 42 0.11 -8.44 1.71
N GLU A 43 0.13 -9.33 0.72
CA GLU A 43 0.92 -10.56 0.77
C GLU A 43 2.43 -10.28 0.85
N PHE A 44 2.94 -9.32 0.06
CA PHE A 44 4.34 -8.90 0.14
C PHE A 44 4.72 -8.37 1.53
N ALA A 45 3.84 -7.56 2.15
CA ALA A 45 4.08 -7.05 3.50
C ALA A 45 3.95 -8.16 4.57
N HIS A 46 3.08 -9.15 4.35
CA HIS A 46 2.95 -10.33 5.19
C HIS A 46 4.23 -11.19 5.14
N ASP A 47 4.78 -11.44 3.95
CA ASP A 47 6.06 -12.13 3.76
C ASP A 47 7.22 -11.39 4.44
N GLY A 48 7.25 -10.06 4.34
CA GLY A 48 8.24 -9.24 5.04
C GLY A 48 8.17 -9.41 6.56
N ARG A 49 6.97 -9.56 7.12
CA ARG A 49 6.80 -9.84 8.57
C ARG A 49 7.31 -11.21 8.94
N HIS A 50 7.07 -12.24 8.12
CA HIS A 50 7.66 -13.56 8.30
C HIS A 50 9.19 -13.49 8.29
N LEU A 51 9.78 -12.78 7.32
CA LEU A 51 11.22 -12.61 7.22
C LEU A 51 11.83 -11.90 8.44
N LEU A 52 11.12 -10.92 8.99
CA LEU A 52 11.56 -10.13 10.13
C LEU A 52 11.16 -10.75 11.48
N ALA A 53 10.64 -11.98 11.48
CA ALA A 53 10.10 -12.66 12.66
C ALA A 53 9.09 -11.83 13.46
N VAL A 54 8.36 -10.94 12.76
CA VAL A 54 7.30 -10.13 13.33
C VAL A 54 6.05 -11.02 13.40
N PRO A 55 5.43 -11.19 14.57
CA PRO A 55 4.22 -12.00 14.69
C PRO A 55 3.15 -11.54 13.71
N CYS A 56 2.56 -12.47 12.96
CA CYS A 56 1.41 -12.25 12.10
C CYS A 56 0.40 -13.38 12.34
N HIS A 57 -0.89 -13.00 12.46
CA HIS A 57 -2.08 -13.80 12.82
C HIS A 57 -1.91 -14.79 13.99
#